data_AF-A0A1S8C802-F1
#
_entry.id   AF-A0A1S8C802-F1
#
_cell.length_a   1.000
_cell.length_b   1.000
_cell.length_c   1.000
_cell.angle_alpha   90.00
_cell.angle_beta   90.00
_cell.angle_gamma   90.00
#
_symmetry.space_group_name_H-M   'P 1'
#
loop_
_entity.id
_entity.type
_entity.pdbx_description
1 polymer ?
#
loop_
_entity_poly.entity_id
_entity_poly.type
_entity_poly.pdbx_seq_one_letter_code
_entity_poly.pdbx_strand_id
1 'polypeptide(L)' 'MSDDALPYRYDVEVVALLASPEHRYDGRPDDAVAARPVERRDRIEVRAGLGVVGDRYFGKPAHRDAR' A
#
# COMPACT_ATOMS: atom_id res chain seq x y z
N MET A 1 18.93 -1.05 -17.17
CA MET A 1 18.64 -2.48 -16.95
C MET A 1 17.82 -2.91 -18.15
N SER A 2 18.36 -3.80 -19.01
CA SER A 2 17.61 -4.26 -20.18
C SER A 2 16.39 -5.03 -19.73
N ASP A 3 15.27 -4.73 -20.37
CA ASP A 3 13.92 -5.25 -20.13
C ASP A 3 13.77 -6.76 -20.46
N ASP A 4 14.87 -7.42 -20.82
CA ASP A 4 14.95 -8.72 -21.49
C ASP A 4 15.22 -9.90 -20.54
N ALA A 5 15.20 -9.67 -19.23
CA ALA A 5 15.62 -10.67 -18.23
C ALA A 5 14.48 -11.35 -17.46
N LEU A 6 13.21 -10.98 -17.71
CA LEU A 6 12.07 -11.54 -16.98
C LEU A 6 11.39 -12.65 -17.81
N PRO A 7 11.25 -13.88 -17.27
CA PRO A 7 10.65 -15.00 -18.01
C PRO A 7 9.16 -14.79 -18.31
N TYR A 8 8.51 -13.83 -17.65
CA TYR A 8 7.12 -13.44 -17.89
C TYR A 8 6.97 -11.93 -17.74
N ARG A 9 6.17 -11.33 -18.62
CA ARG A 9 5.87 -9.90 -18.60
C ARG A 9 4.37 -9.70 -18.84
N TYR A 10 3.79 -8.80 -18.05
CA TYR A 10 2.41 -8.36 -18.18
C TYR A 10 2.36 -6.85 -18.06
N ASP A 11 1.60 -6.22 -18.95
CA ASP A 11 1.27 -4.81 -18.79
C ASP A 11 0.17 -4.68 -17.74
N VAL A 12 0.33 -3.71 -16.84
CA VAL A 12 -0.61 -3.44 -15.76
C VAL A 12 -0.91 -1.96 -15.67
N GLU A 13 -2.12 -1.64 -15.22
CA GLU A 13 -2.54 -0.29 -14.91
C GLU A 13 -2.57 -0.07 -13.40
N VAL A 14 -1.91 0.99 -12.93
CA VAL A 14 -2.01 1.45 -11.54
C VAL A 14 -3.17 2.44 -11.44
N VAL A 15 -4.35 1.95 -11.04
CA VAL A 15 -5.60 2.73 -11.04
C VAL A 15 -5.77 3.67 -9.83
N ALA A 16 -4.99 3.48 -8.77
CA ALA A 16 -5.03 4.31 -7.56
C ALA A 16 -3.78 4.11 -6.69
N LEU A 17 -3.44 5.12 -5.90
CA LEU A 17 -2.45 5.04 -4.83
C LEU A 17 -3.11 5.30 -3.48
N LEU A 18 -2.68 4.56 -2.46
CA LEU A 18 -3.19 4.65 -1.09
C LEU A 18 -2.01 4.55 -0.10
N ALA A 19 -2.00 5.40 0.91
CA ALA A 19 -1.16 5.25 2.11
C ALA A 19 -2.04 5.53 3.31
N SER A 20 -2.19 4.59 4.24
CA SER A 20 -3.01 4.78 5.43
C SER A 20 -2.16 4.64 6.70
N PRO A 21 -2.02 5.70 7.51
CA PRO A 21 -1.29 5.65 8.76
C PRO A 21 -2.05 4.90 9.86
N GLU A 22 -3.34 4.61 9.69
CA GLU A 22 -4.22 4.03 10.72
C GLU A 22 -4.95 2.76 10.26
N HIS A 23 -5.31 1.91 11.22
CA HIS A 23 -6.12 0.71 11.02
C HIS A 23 -7.61 1.08 10.90
N ARG A 24 -8.02 1.63 9.76
CA ARG A 24 -9.42 2.00 9.54
C ARG A 24 -10.35 0.81 9.36
N TYR A 25 -9.89 -0.25 8.71
CA TYR A 25 -10.70 -1.42 8.37
C TYR A 25 -10.54 -2.60 9.34
N ASP A 26 -9.94 -2.38 10.51
CA ASP A 26 -9.67 -3.44 11.47
C ASP A 26 -10.90 -3.62 12.39
N GLY A 27 -11.86 -4.45 11.94
CA GLY A 27 -13.10 -4.73 12.68
C GLY A 27 -14.38 -4.61 11.86
N ARG A 28 -15.52 -4.52 12.55
CA ARG A 28 -16.87 -4.37 11.96
C ARG A 28 -16.96 -3.04 11.19
N PRO A 29 -17.68 -2.96 10.05
CA PRO A 29 -17.92 -1.69 9.37
C PRO A 29 -18.52 -0.68 10.36
N ASP A 30 -17.76 0.37 10.63
CA ASP A 30 -18.15 1.51 11.46
C ASP A 30 -18.46 2.68 10.52
N ASP A 31 -19.67 3.22 10.61
CA ASP A 31 -20.14 4.32 9.77
C ASP A 31 -19.24 5.57 9.92
N ALA A 32 -18.60 5.75 11.09
CA ALA A 32 -17.64 6.82 11.31
C ALA A 32 -16.34 6.64 10.52
N VAL A 33 -15.94 5.40 10.21
CA VAL A 33 -14.79 5.09 9.37
C VAL A 33 -15.12 5.36 7.90
N ALA A 34 -16.32 5.00 7.45
CA ALA A 34 -16.78 5.24 6.08
C ALA A 34 -16.87 6.73 5.73
N ALA A 35 -17.15 7.59 6.72
CA ALA A 35 -17.23 9.04 6.55
C ALA A 35 -15.86 9.74 6.42
N ARG A 36 -14.75 9.07 6.74
CA ARG A 36 -13.41 9.67 6.64
C ARG A 36 -12.94 9.74 5.18
N PRO A 37 -12.27 10.82 4.75
CA PRO A 37 -11.73 10.92 3.38
C PRO A 37 -10.85 9.71 3.05
N VAL A 38 -11.09 9.07 1.91
CA VAL A 38 -10.22 8.01 1.39
C VAL A 38 -8.81 8.59 1.28
N GLU A 39 -7.81 7.90 1.79
CA GLU A 39 -6.41 8.36 1.77
C GLU A 39 -5.75 8.17 0.40
N ARG A 40 -6.52 8.46 -0.65
CA ARG A 40 -6.06 8.50 -2.02
C ARG A 40 -4.98 9.56 -2.12
N ARG A 41 -3.88 9.20 -2.77
CA ARG A 41 -2.78 10.11 -3.08
C ARG A 41 -2.61 10.18 -4.59
N ASP A 42 -2.31 11.35 -5.11
CA ASP A 42 -1.88 11.49 -6.50
C ASP A 42 -0.41 11.08 -6.67
N ARG A 43 0.36 11.09 -5.57
CA ARG A 43 1.77 10.73 -5.53
C ARG A 43 2.13 10.02 -4.22
N ILE A 44 3.02 9.03 -4.32
CA ILE A 44 3.52 8.27 -3.18
C ILE A 44 5.05 8.14 -3.24
N GLU A 45 5.71 8.09 -2.07
CA GLU A 45 7.15 7.85 -1.97
C GLU A 45 7.39 6.44 -1.41
N VAL A 46 8.30 5.70 -2.03
CA VAL A 46 8.72 4.37 -1.60
C VAL A 46 10.21 4.40 -1.27
N ARG A 47 10.59 3.86 -0.10
CA ARG A 47 11.98 3.71 0.31
C ARG A 47 12.37 2.24 0.34
N ALA A 48 13.50 1.93 -0.29
CA ALA A 48 14.02 0.58 -0.37
C ALA A 48 14.16 -0.05 1.03
N GLY A 49 13.62 -1.26 1.21
CA GLY A 49 13.63 -1.98 2.48
C GLY A 49 12.68 -1.44 3.56
N LEU A 50 12.04 -0.28 3.36
CA LEU A 50 11.15 0.34 4.35
C LEU A 50 9.69 0.42 3.87
N GLY A 51 9.45 0.43 2.56
CA GLY A 51 8.11 0.50 1.98
C GLY A 51 7.61 1.94 1.77
N VAL A 52 6.30 2.12 1.84
CA VAL A 52 5.59 3.36 1.50
C VAL A 52 5.67 4.38 2.63
N VAL A 53 6.19 5.58 2.36
CA VAL A 53 6.26 6.66 3.37
C VAL A 53 4.86 7.11 3.77
N GLY A 54 4.59 7.13 5.08
CA GLY A 54 3.29 7.54 5.64
C GLY A 54 2.25 6.42 5.72
N ASP A 55 2.59 5.20 5.30
CA ASP A 55 1.76 4.02 5.53
C ASP A 55 2.03 3.39 6.90
N ARG A 56 1.02 2.76 7.50
CA ARG A 56 1.10 2.07 8.79
C ARG A 56 2.15 0.97 8.85
N TYR A 57 2.53 0.39 7.71
CA TYR A 57 3.57 -0.63 7.61
C TYR A 57 4.96 -0.10 7.25
N PHE A 58 5.13 1.23 7.10
CA PHE A 58 6.43 1.81 6.83
C PHE A 58 7.47 1.42 7.89
N GLY A 59 8.60 0.86 7.44
CA GLY A 59 9.69 0.39 8.31
C GLY A 59 9.33 -0.82 9.17
N LYS A 60 8.15 -1.42 8.99
CA LYS A 60 7.75 -2.65 9.69
C LYS A 60 8.12 -3.86 8.82
N PRO A 61 8.76 -4.89 9.37
CA PRO A 61 8.95 -6.14 8.67
C PRO A 61 7.60 -6.65 8.17
N ALA A 62 7.55 -7.13 6.92
CA ALA A 62 6.38 -7.87 6.46
C ALA A 62 6.22 -9.09 7.38
N HIS A 63 5.15 -9.12 8.17
CA HIS A 63 4.83 -10.28 8.99
C HIS A 63 4.55 -11.45 8.06
N ARG A 64 5.56 -12.31 7.83
CA ARG A 64 5.41 -13.55 7.07
C ARG A 64 4.47 -14.56 7.74
N ASP A 65 4.12 -14.33 9.00
CA ASP A 65 3.30 -15.22 9.83
C ASP A 65 1.91 -14.64 10.15
N ALA A 66 1.36 -13.75 9.30
CA ALA A 66 -0.05 -13.41 9.39
C ALA A 66 -0.88 -14.71 9.26
N ARG A 67 -1.46 -15.16 10.37
CA ARG A 67 -2.33 -16.34 10.46
C ARG A 67 -3.78 -15.98 10.19
#